data_AF-A0A7V3A0K9-F1
#
_entry.id   AF-A0A7V3A0K9-F1
#
_cell.length_a   1.000
_cell.length_b   1.000
_cell.length_c   1.000
_cell.angle_alpha   90.00
_cell.angle_beta   90.00
_cell.angle_gamma   90.00
#
_symmetry.space_group_name_H-M   'P 1'
#
loop_
_entity.id
_entity.type
_entity.pdbx_description
1 polymer ?
#
loop_
_entity_poly.entity_id
_entity_poly.type
_entity_poly.pdbx_seq_one_letter_code
_entity_poly.pdbx_strand_id
1 'polypeptide(L)'
;MSKKGEGELNRLTIPAETQPQGIEQGVTQRAKLGVNHRVKHGVKATASVRAFPRKRASRLILTAAAPSPNPCLSCADTPCCKRLPLERIEVRSRADLETLRKYLLHRWFEVGLKDDGTWMLFYQRPCRNLDPRSGLCAVHGTLQKPWTCKEYPSHHCWYQRVFRTEQCLEFIRFDARRIAILLEMVSYDADTGEIADVPSWEEMIRIFASCPLDDPSTRAPGGARKEFRFPVPPPQKERHLALFEFRQNFPGVRILRGKRAWVTVVETYEA
;
A
#
# COMPACT_ATOMS: atom_id res chain seq x y z
N MET A 1 29.28 31.04 39.76
CA MET A 1 29.92 30.00 38.93
C MET A 1 28.83 28.99 38.52
N SER A 2 28.15 29.23 37.41
CA SER A 2 27.12 28.30 36.88
C SER A 2 27.72 27.48 35.75
N LYS A 3 27.78 26.15 35.94
CA LYS A 3 28.20 25.21 34.90
C LYS A 3 27.02 24.87 33.99
N LYS A 4 27.27 24.98 32.69
CA LYS A 4 26.46 24.50 31.57
C LYS A 4 26.38 22.97 31.60
N GLY A 5 25.20 22.41 31.35
CA GLY A 5 25.02 21.01 30.97
C GLY A 5 24.71 20.94 29.48
N GLU A 6 25.65 20.42 28.68
CA GLU A 6 25.45 20.09 27.28
C GLU A 6 24.81 18.70 27.18
N GLY A 7 23.66 18.63 26.50
CA GLY A 7 22.95 17.38 26.24
C GLY A 7 23.49 16.68 24.99
N GLU A 8 23.99 15.48 25.19
CA GLU A 8 24.57 14.59 24.19
C GLU A 8 23.47 14.00 23.27
N LEU A 9 23.48 14.38 21.99
CA LEU A 9 22.58 13.82 20.97
C LEU A 9 23.15 12.49 20.47
N ASN A 10 22.48 11.39 20.83
CA ASN A 10 22.75 10.04 20.33
C ASN A 10 22.67 9.96 18.80
N ARG A 11 23.78 9.55 18.17
CA ARG A 11 23.89 9.21 16.74
C ARG A 11 23.20 7.86 16.48
N LEU A 12 22.07 7.90 15.79
CA LEU A 12 21.49 6.72 15.14
C LEU A 12 22.21 6.45 13.82
N THR A 13 22.88 5.30 13.72
CA THR A 13 23.48 4.79 12.48
C THR A 13 22.40 4.05 11.69
N ILE A 14 22.14 4.48 10.45
CA ILE A 14 21.16 3.86 9.54
C ILE A 14 21.94 3.10 8.46
N PRO A 15 21.60 1.83 8.14
CA PRO A 15 22.22 1.06 7.06
C PRO A 15 21.88 1.60 5.66
N ALA A 16 22.75 1.32 4.70
CA ALA A 16 22.79 1.94 3.38
C ALA A 16 21.63 1.55 2.44
N GLU A 17 20.99 2.59 1.91
CA GLU A 17 20.31 2.78 0.62
C GLU A 17 19.91 1.55 -0.23
N THR A 18 18.59 1.44 -0.45
CA THR A 18 17.99 0.85 -1.65
C THR A 18 17.21 1.95 -2.38
N GLN A 19 17.55 2.20 -3.65
CA GLN A 19 16.94 3.27 -4.48
C GLN A 19 15.47 2.93 -4.84
N PRO A 20 14.55 3.93 -4.87
CA PRO A 20 13.20 3.71 -5.37
C PRO A 20 13.20 3.69 -6.91
N GLN A 21 13.00 2.51 -7.50
CA GLN A 21 12.72 2.36 -8.92
C GLN A 21 11.30 2.82 -9.25
N GLY A 22 11.18 3.55 -10.36
CA GLY A 22 9.96 4.14 -10.87
C GLY A 22 8.88 3.10 -11.16
N ILE A 23 7.63 3.52 -10.99
CA ILE A 23 6.44 2.75 -11.34
C ILE A 23 6.29 2.84 -12.87
N GLU A 24 6.73 1.81 -13.61
CA GLU A 24 6.29 1.58 -14.99
C GLU A 24 6.11 0.08 -15.30
N GLN A 25 4.91 -0.20 -15.83
CA GLN A 25 4.47 -1.21 -16.80
C GLN A 25 4.77 -2.71 -16.58
N GLY A 26 3.66 -3.45 -16.46
CA GLY A 26 3.63 -4.89 -16.27
C GLY A 26 4.11 -5.68 -17.49
N VAL A 27 4.89 -6.72 -17.18
CA VAL A 27 5.06 -7.91 -17.99
C VAL A 27 4.90 -9.08 -17.03
N THR A 28 4.04 -10.03 -17.38
CA THR A 28 3.74 -11.24 -16.61
C THR A 28 5.00 -12.01 -16.26
N GLN A 29 5.41 -11.96 -15.00
CA GLN A 29 6.33 -12.92 -14.39
C GLN A 29 5.65 -13.51 -13.15
N ARG A 30 5.67 -14.84 -13.06
CA ARG A 30 5.26 -15.59 -11.86
C ARG A 30 5.99 -15.00 -10.66
N ALA A 31 5.24 -14.57 -9.65
CA ALA A 31 5.77 -14.17 -8.36
C ALA A 31 6.61 -15.33 -7.79
N LYS A 32 7.92 -15.11 -7.74
CA LYS A 32 8.81 -15.83 -6.85
C LYS A 32 8.95 -14.95 -5.61
N LEU A 33 8.17 -15.23 -4.59
CA LEU A 33 8.69 -15.02 -3.23
C LEU A 33 10.01 -15.80 -3.18
N GLY A 34 11.07 -15.18 -2.66
CA GLY A 34 12.47 -15.59 -2.81
C GLY A 34 12.87 -16.94 -2.18
N VAL A 35 12.02 -17.95 -2.24
CA VAL A 35 12.28 -19.32 -1.81
C VAL A 35 12.70 -20.12 -3.05
N ASN A 36 13.96 -20.55 -3.10
CA ASN A 36 14.50 -21.41 -4.15
C ASN A 36 13.91 -22.83 -4.06
N HIS A 37 12.73 -23.05 -4.63
CA HIS A 37 12.16 -24.39 -4.74
C HIS A 37 12.79 -25.15 -5.92
N ARG A 38 13.69 -26.09 -5.61
CA ARG A 38 14.17 -27.12 -6.54
C ARG A 38 13.20 -28.29 -6.55
N VAL A 39 12.12 -28.19 -7.34
CA VAL A 39 11.18 -29.31 -7.56
C VAL A 39 11.53 -30.01 -8.88
N LYS A 40 11.87 -31.30 -8.80
CA LYS A 40 11.97 -32.19 -9.96
C LYS A 40 10.60 -32.84 -10.19
N HIS A 41 9.96 -32.59 -11.33
CA HIS A 41 8.91 -33.47 -11.83
C HIS A 41 9.05 -33.69 -13.34
N GLY A 42 9.24 -34.96 -13.70
CA GLY A 42 8.86 -35.49 -15.00
C GLY A 42 7.49 -36.16 -14.86
N VAL A 43 6.65 -36.00 -15.88
CA VAL A 43 5.93 -37.05 -16.64
C VAL A 43 4.86 -36.33 -17.48
N LYS A 44 4.86 -36.61 -18.79
CA LYS A 44 3.94 -36.09 -19.80
C LYS A 44 2.60 -36.82 -19.72
N ALA A 45 1.50 -36.09 -19.85
CA ALA A 45 0.21 -36.65 -20.25
C ALA A 45 -0.42 -35.76 -21.33
N THR A 46 -0.66 -36.35 -22.50
CA THR A 46 -1.33 -35.76 -23.65
C THR A 46 -2.84 -35.98 -23.55
N ALA A 47 -3.63 -34.91 -23.62
CA ALA A 47 -5.07 -34.98 -23.77
C ALA A 47 -5.53 -34.13 -24.96
N SER A 48 -6.21 -34.79 -25.90
CA SER A 48 -6.80 -34.24 -27.11
C SER A 48 -8.13 -33.55 -26.78
N VAL A 49 -8.27 -32.28 -27.14
CA VAL A 49 -9.49 -31.48 -26.93
C VAL A 49 -10.23 -31.32 -28.25
N ARG A 50 -11.46 -31.86 -28.34
CA ARG A 50 -12.38 -31.63 -29.46
C ARG A 50 -12.97 -30.21 -29.38
N ALA A 51 -12.96 -29.50 -30.50
CA ALA A 51 -13.49 -28.15 -30.63
C ALA A 51 -15.02 -28.12 -30.73
N PHE A 52 -15.65 -27.26 -29.92
CA PHE A 52 -17.08 -26.91 -30.03
C PHE A 52 -17.27 -25.62 -30.85
N PRO A 53 -18.29 -25.53 -31.72
CA PRO A 53 -18.53 -24.32 -32.53
C PRO A 53 -19.15 -23.21 -31.67
N ARG A 54 -18.47 -22.06 -31.59
CA ARG A 54 -18.98 -20.85 -30.92
C ARG A 54 -19.93 -20.09 -31.84
N LYS A 55 -21.21 -20.01 -31.47
CA LYS A 55 -22.20 -19.11 -32.09
C LYS A 55 -21.77 -17.64 -31.86
N ARG A 56 -21.72 -16.85 -32.94
CA ARG A 56 -21.44 -15.40 -32.90
C ARG A 56 -22.59 -14.67 -32.20
N ALA A 57 -22.35 -14.17 -30.98
CA ALA A 57 -23.20 -13.18 -30.36
C ALA A 57 -22.89 -11.79 -30.96
N SER A 58 -23.91 -11.11 -31.47
CA SER A 58 -23.82 -9.74 -32.00
C SER A 58 -23.32 -8.79 -30.92
N ARG A 59 -22.20 -8.10 -31.20
CA ARG A 59 -21.67 -7.01 -30.38
C ARG A 59 -22.61 -5.81 -30.49
N LEU A 60 -23.36 -5.54 -29.42
CA LEU A 60 -23.80 -4.18 -29.12
C LEU A 60 -22.56 -3.34 -28.83
N ILE A 61 -22.24 -2.41 -29.73
CA ILE A 61 -21.20 -1.41 -29.51
C ILE A 61 -21.78 -0.38 -28.57
N LEU A 62 -21.45 -0.48 -27.29
CA LEU A 62 -21.70 0.56 -26.31
C LEU A 62 -20.76 1.73 -26.65
N THR A 63 -21.29 2.81 -27.22
CA THR A 63 -20.56 4.06 -27.42
C THR A 63 -20.11 4.59 -26.06
N ALA A 64 -18.80 4.54 -25.80
CA ALA A 64 -18.21 5.08 -24.58
C ALA A 64 -18.43 6.59 -24.54
N ALA A 65 -19.06 7.09 -23.47
CA ALA A 65 -19.21 8.52 -23.22
C ALA A 65 -17.83 9.19 -23.17
N ALA A 66 -17.74 10.44 -23.63
CA ALA A 66 -16.52 11.23 -23.58
C ALA A 66 -15.98 11.27 -22.13
N PRO A 67 -14.64 11.17 -21.93
CA PRO A 67 -14.07 11.17 -20.59
C PRO A 67 -14.41 12.48 -19.87
N SER A 68 -14.96 12.36 -18.67
CA SER A 68 -15.26 13.50 -17.80
C SER A 68 -13.98 14.34 -17.57
N PRO A 69 -14.06 15.69 -17.59
CA PRO A 69 -12.93 16.56 -17.28
C PRO A 69 -12.46 16.40 -15.82
N ASN A 70 -13.31 15.83 -14.95
CA ASN A 70 -12.93 15.39 -13.63
C ASN A 70 -13.13 13.87 -13.50
N PRO A 71 -12.06 13.06 -13.54
CA PRO A 71 -12.16 11.60 -13.42
C PRO A 71 -12.69 11.16 -12.05
N CYS A 72 -12.69 12.04 -11.05
CA CYS A 72 -13.27 11.74 -9.74
C CYS A 72 -14.81 11.75 -9.76
N LEU A 73 -15.47 12.37 -10.74
CA LEU A 73 -16.94 12.41 -10.80
C LEU A 73 -17.59 11.03 -10.94
N SER A 74 -16.90 10.10 -11.60
CA SER A 74 -17.34 8.70 -11.74
C SER A 74 -16.63 7.76 -10.77
N CYS A 75 -15.87 8.29 -9.81
CA CYS A 75 -15.04 7.53 -8.89
C CYS A 75 -15.82 7.28 -7.59
N ALA A 76 -16.32 6.06 -7.41
CA ALA A 76 -16.90 5.66 -6.13
C ALA A 76 -15.86 5.83 -5.01
N ASP A 77 -16.25 6.54 -3.95
CA ASP A 77 -15.48 6.75 -2.71
C ASP A 77 -14.10 7.42 -2.79
N THR A 78 -13.59 7.76 -3.98
CA THR A 78 -12.28 8.43 -4.17
C THR A 78 -11.12 7.82 -3.37
N PRO A 79 -10.81 6.52 -3.53
CA PRO A 79 -9.86 5.81 -2.69
C PRO A 79 -8.44 6.42 -2.65
N CYS A 80 -7.98 7.03 -3.75
CA CYS A 80 -6.68 7.72 -3.81
C CYS A 80 -6.60 8.97 -2.91
N CYS A 81 -7.73 9.63 -2.62
CA CYS A 81 -7.80 10.76 -1.70
C CYS A 81 -7.98 10.34 -0.24
N LYS A 82 -8.22 9.05 0.02
CA LYS A 82 -8.41 8.49 1.38
C LYS A 82 -7.24 7.63 1.84
N ARG A 83 -6.25 7.35 0.99
CA ARG A 83 -5.11 6.48 1.29
C ARG A 83 -3.81 7.08 0.80
N LEU A 84 -2.89 7.32 1.73
CA LEU A 84 -1.54 7.76 1.43
C LEU A 84 -0.57 6.58 1.53
N PRO A 85 0.13 6.20 0.44
CA PRO A 85 1.22 5.24 0.52
C PRO A 85 2.40 5.84 1.29
N LEU A 86 2.84 5.14 2.33
CA LEU A 86 3.94 5.57 3.18
C LEU A 86 5.26 4.91 2.77
N GLU A 87 5.26 3.59 2.79
CA GLU A 87 6.47 2.76 2.68
C GLU A 87 6.18 1.44 1.97
N ARG A 88 7.15 0.99 1.18
CA ARG A 88 7.24 -0.39 0.70
C ARG A 88 8.01 -1.17 1.76
N ILE A 89 7.43 -2.25 2.25
CA ILE A 89 8.02 -3.04 3.34
C ILE A 89 8.59 -4.31 2.75
N GLU A 90 9.79 -4.68 3.20
CA GLU A 90 10.33 -6.01 2.95
C GLU A 90 9.95 -6.94 4.09
N VAL A 91 9.43 -8.12 3.75
CA VAL A 91 9.00 -9.12 4.73
C VAL A 91 9.78 -10.40 4.43
N ARG A 92 10.74 -10.71 5.30
CA ARG A 92 11.63 -11.87 5.15
C ARG A 92 11.54 -12.83 6.33
N SER A 93 11.04 -12.36 7.47
CA SER A 93 11.03 -13.09 8.73
C SER A 93 9.70 -12.97 9.47
N ARG A 94 9.54 -13.79 10.52
CA ARG A 94 8.44 -13.63 11.48
C ARG A 94 8.40 -12.24 12.10
N ALA A 95 9.56 -11.69 12.45
CA ALA A 95 9.68 -10.38 13.08
C ALA A 95 9.15 -9.23 12.19
N ASP A 96 9.29 -9.37 10.87
CA ASP A 96 8.76 -8.39 9.92
C ASP A 96 7.23 -8.41 9.90
N LEU A 97 6.62 -9.61 9.87
CA LEU A 97 5.16 -9.76 9.95
C LEU A 97 4.61 -9.25 11.30
N GLU A 98 5.32 -9.48 12.40
CA GLU A 98 4.97 -8.89 13.70
C GLU A 98 5.09 -7.37 13.70
N THR A 99 6.05 -6.81 12.97
CA THR A 99 6.19 -5.37 12.79
C THR A 99 5.00 -4.80 12.01
N LEU A 100 4.55 -5.48 10.95
CA LEU A 100 3.30 -5.14 10.25
C LEU A 100 2.10 -5.16 11.20
N ARG A 101 1.98 -6.21 12.02
CA ARG A 101 0.92 -6.30 13.04
C ARG A 101 0.96 -5.11 14.01
N LYS A 102 2.15 -4.68 14.47
CA LYS A 102 2.30 -3.51 15.34
C LYS A 102 1.78 -2.23 14.68
N TYR A 103 2.04 -1.99 13.40
CA TYR A 103 1.42 -0.86 12.69
C TYR A 103 -0.10 -0.97 12.71
N LEU A 104 -0.64 -2.15 12.41
CA LEU A 104 -2.08 -2.39 12.29
C LEU A 104 -2.85 -2.27 13.62
N LEU A 105 -2.17 -2.27 14.77
CA LEU A 105 -2.74 -1.94 16.09
C LEU A 105 -2.98 -0.44 16.30
N HIS A 106 -2.54 0.41 15.37
CA HIS A 106 -2.78 1.85 15.45
C HIS A 106 -3.85 2.25 14.44
N ARG A 107 -4.55 3.33 14.75
CA ARG A 107 -5.63 3.84 13.90
C ARG A 107 -5.09 4.33 12.55
N TRP A 108 -5.96 4.30 11.54
CA TRP A 108 -5.67 4.69 10.15
C TRP A 108 -4.54 3.93 9.45
N PHE A 109 -3.89 2.92 10.03
CA PHE A 109 -2.97 2.08 9.26
C PHE A 109 -3.68 0.90 8.62
N GLU A 110 -3.31 0.68 7.37
CA GLU A 110 -3.70 -0.46 6.55
C GLU A 110 -2.47 -0.98 5.83
N VAL A 111 -2.35 -2.29 5.73
CA VAL A 111 -1.28 -2.95 4.97
C VAL A 111 -1.94 -3.68 3.83
N GLY A 112 -1.27 -3.74 2.68
CA GLY A 112 -1.65 -4.68 1.65
C GLY A 112 -0.48 -5.30 0.93
N LEU A 113 -0.74 -6.50 0.41
CA LEU A 113 0.17 -7.33 -0.35
C LEU A 113 -0.32 -7.37 -1.79
N LYS A 114 0.56 -7.08 -2.73
CA LYS A 114 0.31 -7.27 -4.16
C LYS A 114 0.62 -8.71 -4.58
N ASP A 115 0.04 -9.12 -5.71
CA ASP A 115 0.29 -10.42 -6.35
C ASP A 115 1.77 -10.64 -6.74
N ASP A 116 2.53 -9.56 -6.95
CA ASP A 116 3.99 -9.59 -7.15
C ASP A 116 4.82 -9.78 -5.86
N GLY A 117 4.17 -9.91 -4.70
CA GLY A 117 4.82 -10.06 -3.40
C GLY A 117 5.19 -8.74 -2.71
N THR A 118 4.90 -7.58 -3.33
CA THR A 118 5.19 -6.27 -2.74
C THR A 118 4.24 -5.95 -1.59
N TRP A 119 4.79 -5.73 -0.39
CA TRP A 119 4.06 -5.18 0.75
C TRP A 119 4.08 -3.66 0.74
N MET A 120 2.93 -3.05 1.02
CA MET A 120 2.76 -1.61 1.06
C MET A 120 1.99 -1.20 2.32
N LEU A 121 2.54 -0.25 3.07
CA LEU A 121 1.86 0.41 4.19
C LEU A 121 1.14 1.66 3.71
N PHE A 122 -0.12 1.79 4.10
CA PHE A 122 -0.97 2.94 3.81
C PHE A 122 -1.43 3.62 5.09
N TYR A 123 -1.50 4.95 5.01
CA TYR A 123 -2.22 5.78 5.97
C TYR A 123 -3.60 6.13 5.39
N GLN A 124 -4.64 5.53 5.95
CA GLN A 124 -6.03 5.68 5.55
C GLN A 124 -6.70 6.84 6.28
N ARG A 125 -6.47 8.06 5.78
CA ARG A 125 -7.16 9.27 6.26
C ARG A 125 -7.53 10.15 5.06
N PRO A 126 -8.71 10.80 5.05
CA PRO A 126 -9.07 11.73 3.99
C PRO A 126 -8.06 12.89 3.86
N CYS A 127 -7.63 13.15 2.63
CA CYS A 127 -6.91 14.36 2.26
C CYS A 127 -7.75 15.60 2.58
N ARG A 128 -7.11 16.67 3.09
CA ARG A 128 -7.77 17.95 3.44
C ARG A 128 -8.53 18.60 2.29
N ASN A 129 -8.15 18.28 1.05
CA ASN A 129 -8.79 18.81 -0.15
C ASN A 129 -10.00 17.97 -0.59
N LEU A 130 -10.28 16.82 0.04
CA LEU A 130 -11.47 16.03 -0.25
C LEU A 130 -12.68 16.65 0.47
N ASP A 131 -13.66 17.11 -0.29
CA ASP A 131 -14.93 17.54 0.28
C ASP A 131 -15.72 16.30 0.75
N PRO A 132 -16.02 16.18 2.06
CA PRO A 132 -16.71 15.02 2.59
C PRO A 132 -18.16 14.90 2.10
N ARG A 133 -18.78 16.00 1.62
CA ARG A 133 -20.17 15.98 1.15
C ARG A 133 -20.27 15.49 -0.28
N SER A 134 -19.51 16.09 -1.20
CA SER A 134 -19.54 15.69 -2.61
C SER A 134 -18.65 14.47 -2.92
N GLY A 135 -17.68 14.17 -2.06
CA GLY A 135 -16.64 13.19 -2.36
C GLY A 135 -15.67 13.68 -3.46
N LEU A 136 -15.67 14.97 -3.79
CA LEU A 136 -14.83 15.54 -4.84
C LEU A 136 -13.66 16.33 -4.26
N CYS A 137 -12.60 16.48 -5.05
CA CYS A 137 -11.47 17.31 -4.68
C CYS A 137 -11.83 18.80 -4.86
N ALA A 138 -11.85 19.55 -3.76
CA ALA A 138 -12.21 20.97 -3.72
C ALA A 138 -11.26 21.88 -4.52
N VAL A 139 -10.05 21.40 -4.81
CA VAL A 139 -9.05 22.11 -5.62
C VAL A 139 -8.85 21.50 -7.01
N HIS A 140 -9.78 20.66 -7.49
CA HIS A 140 -9.66 20.10 -8.84
C HIS A 140 -9.70 21.19 -9.91
N GLY A 141 -8.80 21.12 -10.88
CA GLY A 141 -8.70 22.11 -11.96
C GLY A 141 -8.06 23.45 -11.55
N THR A 142 -7.68 23.63 -10.28
CA THR A 142 -7.06 24.87 -9.82
C THR A 142 -5.53 24.76 -9.75
N LEU A 143 -4.85 25.90 -9.58
CA LEU A 143 -3.39 25.94 -9.40
C LEU A 143 -2.95 25.23 -8.12
N GLN A 144 -3.79 25.20 -7.09
CA GLN A 144 -3.55 24.54 -5.79
C GLN A 144 -3.58 23.00 -5.88
N LYS A 145 -4.07 22.40 -6.98
CA LYS A 145 -4.01 20.94 -7.15
C LYS A 145 -2.54 20.47 -7.13
N PRO A 146 -2.16 19.55 -6.22
CA PRO A 146 -0.78 19.08 -6.14
C PRO A 146 -0.32 18.44 -7.45
N TRP A 147 0.96 18.63 -7.79
CA TRP A 147 1.57 18.06 -9.01
C TRP A 147 1.35 16.54 -9.10
N THR A 148 1.56 15.82 -7.98
CA THR A 148 1.29 14.37 -7.87
C THR A 148 -0.12 13.98 -8.32
N CYS A 149 -1.13 14.83 -8.06
CA CYS A 149 -2.51 14.59 -8.48
C CYS A 149 -2.78 15.03 -9.93
N LYS A 150 -1.99 15.98 -10.48
CA LYS A 150 -2.10 16.43 -11.87
C LYS A 150 -1.56 15.36 -12.83
N GLU A 151 -0.43 14.75 -12.50
CA GLU A 151 0.22 13.73 -13.33
C GLU A 151 -0.35 12.32 -13.17
N TYR A 152 -1.22 12.09 -12.18
CA TYR A 152 -1.74 10.75 -11.92
C TYR A 152 -2.61 10.26 -13.11
N PRO A 153 -2.32 9.08 -13.70
CA PRO A 153 -3.03 8.54 -14.86
C PRO A 153 -4.41 8.01 -14.45
N SER A 154 -5.35 8.93 -14.26
CA SER A 154 -6.68 8.65 -13.71
C SER A 154 -7.54 7.68 -14.53
N HIS A 155 -7.30 7.56 -15.84
CA HIS A 155 -7.97 6.61 -16.73
C HIS A 155 -7.54 5.15 -16.47
N HIS A 156 -6.39 4.93 -15.83
CA HIS A 156 -5.90 3.65 -15.34
C HIS A 156 -5.69 3.70 -13.82
N CYS A 157 -6.68 4.21 -13.10
CA CYS A 157 -6.61 4.38 -11.65
C CYS A 157 -6.47 3.04 -10.92
N TRP A 158 -5.25 2.73 -10.47
CA TRP A 158 -4.94 1.56 -9.67
C TRP A 158 -5.80 1.50 -8.39
N TYR A 159 -6.00 2.65 -7.71
CA TYR A 159 -6.78 2.69 -6.47
C TYR A 159 -8.23 2.26 -6.66
N GLN A 160 -8.89 2.66 -7.75
CA GLN A 160 -10.25 2.20 -8.01
C GLN A 160 -10.29 0.69 -8.20
N ARG A 161 -9.34 0.12 -8.94
CA ARG A 161 -9.29 -1.32 -9.19
C ARG A 161 -9.11 -2.13 -7.90
N VAL A 162 -8.27 -1.68 -6.98
CA VAL A 162 -7.91 -2.46 -5.78
C VAL A 162 -8.71 -2.14 -4.52
N PHE A 163 -9.34 -0.96 -4.43
CA PHE A 163 -10.07 -0.53 -3.21
C PHE A 163 -11.58 -0.33 -3.42
N ARG A 164 -12.10 -0.53 -4.64
CA ARG A 164 -13.56 -0.44 -4.88
C ARG A 164 -14.32 -1.56 -4.18
N THR A 165 -13.72 -2.73 -4.11
CA THR A 165 -14.27 -3.90 -3.40
C THR A 165 -13.30 -4.29 -2.30
N GLU A 166 -13.84 -4.94 -1.27
CA GLU A 166 -13.01 -5.43 -0.18
C GLU A 166 -12.05 -6.54 -0.64
N GLN A 167 -12.54 -7.41 -1.52
CA GLN A 167 -11.77 -8.47 -2.14
C GLN A 167 -11.29 -8.04 -3.53
N CYS A 168 -10.00 -8.22 -3.79
CA CYS A 168 -9.38 -7.98 -5.08
C CYS A 168 -8.39 -9.13 -5.36
N LEU A 169 -8.38 -9.64 -6.59
CA LEU A 169 -7.48 -10.73 -6.98
C LEU A 169 -6.02 -10.29 -7.12
N GLU A 170 -5.77 -8.99 -7.26
CA GLU A 170 -4.42 -8.42 -7.44
C GLU A 170 -3.85 -7.85 -6.13
N PHE A 171 -4.67 -7.77 -5.07
CA PHE A 171 -4.31 -7.05 -3.86
C PHE A 171 -5.06 -7.57 -2.62
N ILE A 172 -4.32 -8.10 -1.65
CA ILE A 172 -4.86 -8.56 -0.37
C ILE A 172 -4.60 -7.50 0.68
N ARG A 173 -5.66 -7.06 1.36
CA ARG A 173 -5.60 -6.08 2.45
C ARG A 173 -5.62 -6.77 3.80
N PHE A 174 -4.89 -6.20 4.76
CA PHE A 174 -4.73 -6.73 6.11
C PHE A 174 -5.08 -5.67 7.15
N ASP A 175 -5.92 -6.08 8.10
CA ASP A 175 -6.04 -5.49 9.43
C ASP A 175 -5.28 -6.36 10.45
N ALA A 176 -5.33 -5.97 11.73
CA ALA A 176 -4.65 -6.69 12.81
C ALA A 176 -5.13 -8.14 12.98
N ARG A 177 -6.37 -8.45 12.59
CA ARG A 177 -6.91 -9.82 12.66
C ARG A 177 -6.42 -10.67 11.51
N ARG A 178 -6.51 -10.17 10.27
CA ARG A 178 -6.03 -10.89 9.08
C ARG A 178 -4.53 -11.16 9.14
N ILE A 179 -3.72 -10.20 9.62
CA ILE A 179 -2.27 -10.44 9.76
C ILE A 179 -1.96 -11.48 10.83
N ALA A 180 -2.77 -11.56 11.90
CA ALA A 180 -2.63 -12.60 12.91
C ALA A 180 -2.94 -13.99 12.33
N ILE A 181 -3.97 -14.10 11.49
CA ILE A 181 -4.26 -15.35 10.75
C ILE A 181 -3.08 -15.71 9.84
N LEU A 182 -2.52 -14.76 9.10
CA LEU A 182 -1.38 -15.02 8.24
C LEU A 182 -0.14 -15.50 9.02
N LEU A 183 0.13 -14.91 10.19
CA LEU A 183 1.23 -15.32 11.07
C LEU A 183 1.15 -16.80 11.49
N GLU A 184 -0.06 -17.35 11.64
CA GLU A 184 -0.27 -18.77 11.96
C GLU A 184 -0.18 -19.69 10.75
N MET A 185 -0.36 -19.14 9.53
CA MET A 185 -0.31 -19.90 8.28
C MET A 185 1.10 -19.99 7.67
N VAL A 186 1.97 -19.04 7.99
CA VAL A 186 3.34 -18.99 7.48
C VAL A 186 4.22 -19.92 8.31
N SER A 187 5.07 -20.69 7.63
CA SER A 187 6.09 -21.51 8.31
C SER A 187 7.43 -20.78 8.34
N TYR A 188 8.20 -21.05 9.37
CA TYR A 188 9.47 -20.37 9.63
C TYR A 188 10.58 -21.38 9.79
N ASP A 189 11.76 -21.02 9.30
CA ASP A 189 12.99 -21.75 9.60
C ASP A 189 13.30 -21.62 11.10
N ALA A 190 13.54 -22.76 11.75
CA ALA A 190 13.65 -22.82 13.21
C ALA A 190 14.90 -22.12 13.75
N ASP A 191 15.97 -22.07 12.96
CA ASP A 191 17.27 -21.53 13.39
C ASP A 191 17.35 -20.01 13.13
N THR A 192 16.81 -19.55 11.99
CA THR A 192 16.93 -18.15 11.54
C THR A 192 15.68 -17.31 11.82
N GLY A 193 14.51 -17.94 11.95
CA GLY A 193 13.22 -17.24 12.00
C GLY A 193 12.80 -16.61 10.66
N GLU A 194 13.52 -16.90 9.58
CA GLU A 194 13.15 -16.51 8.22
C GLU A 194 11.92 -17.29 7.75
N ILE A 195 11.17 -16.69 6.82
CA ILE A 195 10.00 -17.33 6.21
C ILE A 195 10.47 -18.51 5.35
N ALA A 196 10.07 -19.72 5.73
CA ALA A 196 10.41 -20.95 5.01
C ALA A 196 9.36 -21.30 3.94
N ASP A 197 8.07 -21.11 4.26
CA ASP A 197 6.95 -21.35 3.34
C ASP A 197 5.80 -20.40 3.62
N VAL A 198 5.02 -20.10 2.58
CA VAL A 198 3.84 -19.24 2.65
C VAL A 198 2.63 -19.93 2.02
N PRO A 199 1.40 -19.62 2.46
CA PRO A 199 0.21 -20.07 1.75
C PRO A 199 0.18 -19.55 0.31
N SER A 200 -0.43 -20.34 -0.58
CA SER A 200 -0.64 -19.91 -1.98
C SER A 200 -1.52 -18.66 -2.05
N TRP A 201 -1.40 -17.91 -3.15
CA TRP A 201 -2.19 -16.70 -3.37
C TRP A 201 -3.70 -16.98 -3.35
N GLU A 202 -4.11 -18.05 -4.02
CA GLU A 202 -5.50 -18.51 -4.09
C GLU A 202 -6.03 -18.92 -2.71
N GLU A 203 -5.20 -19.56 -1.90
CA GLU A 203 -5.54 -19.92 -0.53
C GLU A 203 -5.72 -18.68 0.36
N MET A 204 -4.81 -17.71 0.28
CA MET A 204 -4.95 -16.44 1.01
C MET A 204 -6.21 -15.69 0.60
N ILE A 205 -6.52 -15.59 -0.70
CA ILE A 205 -7.76 -14.97 -1.18
C ILE A 205 -8.97 -15.69 -0.58
N ARG A 206 -9.02 -17.01 -0.67
CA ARG A 206 -10.15 -17.81 -0.16
C ARG A 206 -10.35 -17.63 1.34
N ILE A 207 -9.29 -17.61 2.13
CA ILE A 207 -9.37 -17.45 3.59
C ILE A 207 -9.82 -16.03 3.93
N PHE A 208 -9.17 -15.01 3.38
CA PHE A 208 -9.50 -13.63 3.71
C PHE A 208 -10.83 -13.17 3.13
N ALA A 209 -11.36 -13.82 2.10
CA ALA A 209 -12.72 -13.62 1.64
C ALA A 209 -13.77 -13.90 2.73
N SER A 210 -13.48 -14.79 3.67
CA SER A 210 -14.37 -15.15 4.78
C SER A 210 -14.12 -14.34 6.08
N CYS A 211 -13.14 -13.43 6.06
CA CYS A 211 -12.71 -12.67 7.22
C CYS A 211 -12.82 -11.17 6.90
N PRO A 212 -13.96 -10.49 7.09
CA PRO A 212 -14.16 -9.10 6.67
C PRO A 212 -13.07 -8.13 7.18
N LEU A 213 -12.77 -7.06 6.45
CA LEU A 213 -11.85 -6.01 6.91
C LEU A 213 -12.50 -5.11 7.94
N ASP A 214 -11.79 -4.87 9.03
CA ASP A 214 -12.11 -3.78 9.95
C ASP A 214 -11.71 -2.44 9.32
N ASP A 215 -12.62 -1.45 9.29
CA ASP A 215 -12.28 -0.10 8.82
C ASP A 215 -11.35 0.60 9.82
N PRO A 216 -10.09 0.92 9.46
CA PRO A 216 -9.18 1.64 10.35
C PRO A 216 -9.71 3.02 10.78
N SER A 217 -10.69 3.58 10.07
CA SER A 217 -11.29 4.87 10.39
C SER A 217 -12.26 4.81 11.58
N THR A 218 -12.89 3.66 11.83
CA THR A 218 -13.91 3.46 12.89
C THR A 218 -13.33 3.11 14.24
N ARG A 219 -12.05 2.71 14.30
CA ARG A 219 -11.35 2.44 15.56
C ARG A 219 -11.41 3.66 16.47
N ALA A 220 -11.81 3.47 17.72
CA ALA A 220 -11.87 4.57 18.69
C ALA A 220 -10.45 5.09 18.97
N PRO A 221 -10.26 6.39 19.22
CA PRO A 221 -9.00 6.88 19.78
C PRO A 221 -8.93 6.40 21.25
N GLY A 222 -8.44 5.18 21.45
CA GLY A 222 -8.45 4.51 22.76
C GLY A 222 -7.17 4.69 23.58
N GLY A 223 -6.08 5.13 22.96
CA GLY A 223 -4.77 5.16 23.60
C GLY A 223 -3.91 6.39 23.34
N ALA A 224 -2.64 6.27 23.70
CA ALA A 224 -1.68 7.35 23.62
C ALA A 224 -1.44 7.77 22.17
N ARG A 225 -1.20 9.07 21.98
CA ARG A 225 -0.69 9.61 20.70
C ARG A 225 0.66 8.94 20.39
N LYS A 226 0.80 8.42 19.16
CA LYS A 226 2.02 7.78 18.66
C LYS A 226 2.50 8.47 17.38
N GLU A 227 3.82 8.60 17.25
CA GLU A 227 4.45 9.04 16.01
C GLU A 227 5.21 7.89 15.34
N PHE A 228 4.98 7.72 14.04
CA PHE A 228 5.77 6.85 13.18
C PHE A 228 6.60 7.68 12.23
N ARG A 229 7.82 7.21 11.95
CA ARG A 229 8.82 7.94 11.17
C ARG A 229 9.24 7.09 9.98
N PHE A 230 9.02 7.63 8.80
CA PHE A 230 9.34 6.97 7.53
C PHE A 230 10.45 7.78 6.85
N PRO A 231 11.73 7.38 7.03
CA PRO A 231 12.85 8.07 6.41
C PRO A 231 12.77 7.91 4.89
N VAL A 232 13.08 8.99 4.18
CA VAL A 232 13.13 9.01 2.73
C VAL A 232 14.28 9.90 2.25
N PRO A 233 14.90 9.60 1.10
CA PRO A 233 15.94 10.44 0.54
C PRO A 233 15.46 11.88 0.34
N PRO A 234 16.33 12.89 0.51
CA PRO A 234 15.98 14.26 0.18
C PRO A 234 15.54 14.38 -1.28
N PRO A 235 14.59 15.28 -1.58
CA PRO A 235 14.08 15.44 -2.93
C PRO A 235 15.17 15.93 -3.88
N GLN A 236 15.47 15.11 -4.89
CA GLN A 236 16.44 15.43 -5.93
C GLN A 236 15.87 16.27 -7.09
N LYS A 237 14.54 16.37 -7.20
CA LYS A 237 13.82 17.03 -8.30
C LYS A 237 12.59 17.76 -7.73
N GLU A 238 12.11 18.78 -8.43
CA GLU A 238 10.91 19.53 -8.05
C GLU A 238 9.68 18.62 -7.86
N ARG A 239 9.50 17.64 -8.74
CA ARG A 239 8.44 16.61 -8.60
C ARG A 239 8.52 15.83 -7.27
N HIS A 240 9.72 15.63 -6.73
CA HIS A 240 9.89 14.97 -5.43
C HIS A 240 9.47 15.90 -4.29
N LEU A 241 9.78 17.21 -4.39
CA LEU A 241 9.29 18.22 -3.44
C LEU A 241 7.75 18.24 -3.42
N ALA A 242 7.11 18.23 -4.59
CA ALA A 242 5.66 18.23 -4.70
C ALA A 242 4.99 17.00 -4.06
N LEU A 243 5.66 15.84 -4.06
CA LEU A 243 5.18 14.66 -3.34
C LEU A 243 5.15 14.89 -1.82
N PHE A 244 6.16 15.56 -1.26
CA PHE A 244 6.19 15.90 0.17
C PHE A 244 5.13 16.93 0.56
N GLU A 245 4.86 17.90 -0.31
CA GLU A 245 3.76 18.85 -0.14
C GLU A 245 2.40 18.14 -0.21
N PHE A 246 2.23 17.23 -1.18
CA PHE A 246 1.05 16.38 -1.28
C PHE A 246 0.80 15.58 0.00
N ARG A 247 1.83 14.94 0.56
CA ARG A 247 1.75 14.14 1.80
C ARG A 247 1.22 14.95 2.98
N GLN A 248 1.59 16.23 3.10
CA GLN A 248 1.14 17.11 4.18
C GLN A 248 -0.35 17.48 4.11
N ASN A 249 -1.03 17.21 2.98
CA ASN A 249 -2.48 17.34 2.90
C ASN A 249 -3.22 16.25 3.67
N PHE A 250 -2.55 15.19 4.12
CA PHE A 250 -3.15 14.17 4.98
C PHE A 250 -3.01 14.60 6.43
N PRO A 251 -4.10 14.76 7.20
CA PRO A 251 -3.98 15.27 8.55
C PRO A 251 -3.18 14.29 9.45
N GLY A 252 -2.39 14.82 10.38
CA GLY A 252 -1.43 14.02 11.16
C GLY A 252 -0.10 13.76 10.45
N VAL A 253 0.05 14.10 9.17
CA VAL A 253 1.30 13.96 8.43
C VAL A 253 2.09 15.26 8.42
N ARG A 254 3.38 15.19 8.77
CA ARG A 254 4.34 16.31 8.69
C ARG A 254 5.68 15.85 8.14
N ILE A 255 6.45 16.76 7.55
CA ILE A 255 7.76 16.45 6.96
C ILE A 255 8.87 17.11 7.78
N LEU A 256 9.78 16.31 8.33
CA LEU A 256 11.03 16.79 8.92
C LEU A 256 12.09 16.84 7.83
N ARG A 257 12.71 18.01 7.65
CA ARG A 257 13.72 18.24 6.62
C ARG A 257 15.11 18.19 7.24
N GLY A 258 15.91 17.22 6.82
CA GLY A 258 17.33 17.11 7.19
C GLY A 258 18.24 17.23 5.97
N LYS A 259 19.53 17.47 6.20
CA LYS A 259 20.53 17.56 5.12
C LYS A 259 20.75 16.21 4.41
N ARG A 260 20.72 15.11 5.16
CA ARG A 260 21.00 13.75 4.66
C ARG A 260 19.74 12.94 4.37
N ALA A 261 18.67 13.19 5.10
CA ALA A 261 17.41 12.48 4.96
C ALA A 261 16.27 13.42 5.31
N TRP A 262 15.14 13.22 4.64
CA TRP A 262 13.87 13.77 5.06
C TRP A 262 13.08 12.66 5.75
N VAL A 263 12.14 13.02 6.63
CA VAL A 263 11.33 12.04 7.34
C VAL A 263 9.88 12.43 7.21
N THR A 264 9.07 11.53 6.67
CA THR A 264 7.61 11.63 6.78
C THR A 264 7.23 11.16 8.16
N VAL A 265 6.69 12.04 8.98
CA VAL A 265 6.18 11.70 10.32
C VAL A 265 4.67 11.60 10.24
N VAL A 266 4.13 10.49 10.73
CA VAL A 266 2.70 10.25 10.82
C VAL A 266 2.31 10.14 12.27
N GLU A 267 1.43 11.04 12.70
CA GLU A 267 0.77 11.00 13.99
C GLU A 267 -0.49 10.14 13.91
N THR A 268 -0.59 9.20 14.85
CA THR A 268 -1.74 8.30 15.04
C THR A 268 -1.99 8.06 16.53
N TYR A 269 -2.93 7.17 16.85
CA TYR A 269 -3.32 6.77 18.19
C TYR A 269 -3.40 5.25 18.21
N GLU A 270 -3.08 4.65 19.34
CA GLU A 270 -3.38 3.24 19.59
C GLU A 270 -4.90 3.03 19.54
N ALA A 271 -5.30 1.94 18.89
CA ALA A 271 -6.70 1.58 18.62
C ALA A 271 -7.27 0.63 19.67
#